data_AF-A0A2E0TGZ6-F1
#
_entry.id   AF-A0A2E0TGZ6-F1
#
_cell.length_a   1.000
_cell.length_b   1.000
_cell.length_c   1.000
_cell.angle_alpha   90.00
_cell.angle_beta   90.00
_cell.angle_gamma   90.00
#
_symmetry.space_group_name_H-M   'P 1'
#
loop_
_entity.id
_entity.type
_entity.pdbx_description
1 polymer ?
#
loop_
_entity_poly.entity_id
_entity_poly.type
_entity_poly.pdbx_seq_one_letter_code
_entity_poly.pdbx_strand_id
1 'polypeptide(L)'
;MSTEFAPNVAVFCDYENVAIGVRDARYEPFDIDLVLERILDKGKIVVKKAYADWDRYKSAKKPMHEAAFELIEIPHVSYSGKNSADIRMVVDALDLCYTKTHVDVFVIVSGDSDFSPLVSKLRENDKTVIGLGVKNSSSDLLIENCDEFIYYDDLVRRKKGKGRKPAKKKHSQSGGGGGGGSNGGGGNGGGKGGGKSESKSDEPSAAEKSGDKQEALELVLDVVESLFKDRDGNLWGSMVKQVLKRKRPQFSESYYGYRSFNQLLEDAAKQQLLEIQKDEKSGGYVIQAFGPKA
;
A
#
# COMPACT_ATOMS: atom_id res chain seq x y z
N MET A 1 10.05 -13.33 30.86
CA MET A 1 9.16 -12.15 30.83
C MET A 1 9.80 -11.15 29.89
N SER A 2 9.47 -11.21 28.61
CA SER A 2 9.99 -10.25 27.63
C SER A 2 9.05 -9.06 27.64
N THR A 3 9.47 -7.96 28.26
CA THR A 3 8.86 -6.65 28.04
C THR A 3 9.09 -6.28 26.57
N GLU A 4 8.09 -6.49 25.71
CA GLU A 4 8.13 -5.97 24.34
C GLU A 4 8.07 -4.44 24.41
N PHE A 5 9.25 -3.82 24.33
CA PHE A 5 9.33 -2.39 24.08
C PHE A 5 8.81 -2.15 22.66
N ALA A 6 8.00 -1.10 22.48
CA ALA A 6 7.58 -0.68 21.16
C ALA A 6 8.81 -0.45 20.28
N PRO A 7 8.81 -0.94 19.02
CA PRO A 7 10.00 -0.88 18.16
C PRO A 7 10.40 0.56 17.90
N ASN A 8 11.69 0.80 17.71
CA ASN A 8 12.19 2.13 17.39
C ASN A 8 12.08 2.40 15.90
N VAL A 9 11.49 3.54 15.57
CA VAL A 9 11.15 3.95 14.21
C VAL A 9 12.00 5.12 13.76
N ALA A 10 12.58 5.02 12.57
CA ALA A 10 13.23 6.12 11.88
C ALA A 10 12.39 6.55 10.67
N VAL A 11 12.09 7.84 10.55
CA VAL A 11 11.30 8.42 9.46
C VAL A 11 12.20 9.25 8.56
N PHE A 12 12.23 8.88 7.28
CA PHE A 12 12.94 9.59 6.22
C PHE A 12 11.92 10.08 5.21
N CYS A 13 11.83 11.41 5.05
CA CYS A 13 10.81 12.03 4.22
C CYS A 13 11.43 12.77 3.04
N ASP A 14 11.14 12.27 1.84
CA ASP A 14 11.30 13.01 0.60
C ASP A 14 10.11 13.95 0.46
N TYR A 15 10.27 15.17 0.96
CA TYR A 15 9.17 16.12 1.04
C TYR A 15 8.74 16.58 -0.36
N GLU A 16 9.67 16.73 -1.30
CA GLU A 16 9.35 17.20 -2.64
C GLU A 16 8.46 16.22 -3.40
N ASN A 17 8.80 14.93 -3.37
CA ASN A 17 8.02 13.89 -4.03
C ASN A 17 6.58 13.84 -3.51
N VAL A 18 6.41 13.87 -2.18
CA VAL A 18 5.09 13.81 -1.56
C VAL A 18 4.31 15.11 -1.81
N ALA A 19 4.95 16.27 -1.71
CA ALA A 19 4.28 17.55 -1.96
C ALA A 19 3.79 17.67 -3.41
N ILE A 20 4.58 17.18 -4.38
CA ILE A 20 4.17 17.11 -5.79
C ILE A 20 3.00 16.13 -5.95
N GLY A 21 3.09 14.92 -5.39
CA GLY A 21 2.01 13.92 -5.48
C GLY A 21 0.70 14.41 -4.89
N VAL A 22 0.74 15.09 -3.74
CA VAL A 22 -0.45 15.67 -3.08
C VAL A 22 -1.07 16.78 -3.94
N ARG A 23 -0.24 17.66 -4.53
CA ARG A 23 -0.69 18.72 -5.42
C ARG A 23 -1.34 18.17 -6.68
N ASP A 24 -0.73 17.17 -7.29
CA ASP A 24 -1.20 16.55 -8.54
C ASP A 24 -2.51 15.78 -8.31
N ALA A 25 -2.65 15.15 -7.14
CA ALA A 25 -3.90 14.53 -6.69
C ALA A 25 -4.98 15.53 -6.21
N ARG A 26 -4.70 16.84 -6.26
CA ARG A 26 -5.60 17.94 -5.85
C ARG A 26 -6.11 17.83 -4.42
N TYR A 27 -5.25 17.37 -3.52
CA TYR A 27 -5.53 17.38 -2.08
C TYR A 27 -5.13 18.72 -1.44
N GLU A 28 -5.57 18.92 -0.20
CA GLU A 28 -5.02 19.96 0.68
C GLU A 28 -3.50 19.80 0.80
N PRO A 29 -2.75 20.88 1.12
CA PRO A 29 -1.31 20.81 1.33
C PRO A 29 -0.92 19.65 2.25
N PHE A 30 0.21 19.03 1.95
CA PHE A 30 0.71 17.89 2.71
C PHE A 30 0.77 18.21 4.22
N ASP A 31 0.14 17.34 5.00
CA ASP A 31 -0.02 17.48 6.44
C ASP A 31 0.77 16.37 7.12
N ILE A 32 1.93 16.76 7.66
CA ILE A 32 2.86 15.83 8.29
C ILE A 32 2.29 15.19 9.57
N ASP A 33 1.36 15.85 10.25
CA ASP A 33 0.78 15.32 11.49
C ASP A 33 -0.06 14.08 11.22
N LEU A 34 -0.74 14.00 10.06
CA LEU A 34 -1.46 12.80 9.65
C LEU A 34 -0.55 11.59 9.47
N VAL A 35 0.65 11.84 8.95
CA VAL A 35 1.69 10.83 8.75
C VAL A 35 2.23 10.39 10.11
N LEU A 36 2.60 11.33 10.98
CA LEU A 36 3.11 11.04 12.32
C LEU A 36 2.10 10.27 13.18
N GLU A 37 0.83 10.69 13.20
CA GLU A 37 -0.25 9.97 13.90
C GLU A 37 -0.30 8.50 13.50
N ARG A 38 -0.15 8.22 12.20
CA ARG A 38 -0.21 6.85 11.68
C ARG A 38 1.05 6.05 12.00
N ILE A 39 2.22 6.70 12.02
CA ILE A 39 3.50 6.07 12.34
C ILE A 39 3.64 5.79 13.84
N LEU A 40 3.02 6.60 14.71
CA LEU A 40 3.01 6.37 16.16
C LEU A 40 2.33 5.03 16.53
N ASP A 41 1.39 4.55 15.72
CA ASP A 41 0.80 3.21 15.87
C ASP A 41 1.82 2.08 15.60
N LYS A 42 2.97 2.38 14.99
CA LYS A 42 4.00 1.42 14.60
C LYS A 42 5.14 1.29 15.60
N GLY A 43 5.38 2.30 16.41
CA GLY A 43 6.47 2.28 17.37
C GLY A 43 6.89 3.65 17.85
N LYS A 44 7.97 3.69 18.61
CA LYS A 44 8.55 4.92 19.14
C LYS A 44 9.41 5.58 18.06
N ILE A 45 9.02 6.75 17.60
CA ILE A 45 9.82 7.51 16.63
C ILE A 45 11.08 8.07 17.33
N VAL A 46 12.25 7.63 16.89
CA VAL A 46 13.56 8.04 17.44
C VAL A 46 14.36 8.92 16.47
N VAL A 47 14.07 8.85 15.17
CA VAL A 47 14.70 9.68 14.14
C VAL A 47 13.63 10.23 13.19
N LYS A 48 13.75 11.51 12.83
CA LYS A 48 12.91 12.20 11.85
C LYS A 48 13.78 13.10 10.99
N LYS A 49 13.94 12.77 9.71
CA LYS A 49 14.69 13.57 8.74
C LYS A 49 13.81 13.87 7.53
N ALA A 50 13.88 15.09 7.03
CA ALA A 50 13.18 15.50 5.82
C ALA A 50 14.13 16.20 4.85
N TYR A 51 13.99 15.88 3.56
CA TYR A 51 14.89 16.30 2.50
C TYR A 51 14.10 17.13 1.48
N ALA A 52 14.55 18.35 1.21
CA ALA A 52 14.01 19.25 0.18
C ALA A 52 14.93 20.46 -0.06
N ASP A 53 14.69 21.15 -1.17
CA ASP A 53 15.04 22.56 -1.35
C ASP A 53 14.06 23.40 -0.52
N TRP A 54 14.40 23.68 0.72
CA TRP A 54 13.48 24.34 1.63
C TRP A 54 13.28 25.82 1.30
N ASP A 55 14.14 26.40 0.46
CA ASP A 55 13.91 27.72 -0.10
C ASP A 55 12.76 27.75 -1.11
N ARG A 56 12.47 26.62 -1.78
CA ARG A 56 11.23 26.44 -2.56
C ARG A 56 10.02 26.14 -1.68
N TYR A 57 10.20 25.42 -0.58
CA TYR A 57 9.12 24.96 0.30
C TYR A 57 9.07 25.72 1.64
N LYS A 58 9.20 27.06 1.62
CA LYS A 58 9.25 27.90 2.82
C LYS A 58 8.05 27.76 3.75
N SER A 59 6.84 27.57 3.20
CA SER A 59 5.63 27.38 3.99
C SER A 59 5.64 26.09 4.82
N ALA A 60 6.42 25.09 4.39
CA ALA A 60 6.53 23.79 5.05
C ALA A 60 7.60 23.75 6.14
N LYS A 61 8.61 24.66 6.09
CA LYS A 61 9.71 24.72 7.08
C LYS A 61 9.16 24.74 8.51
N LYS A 62 8.20 25.62 8.79
CA LYS A 62 7.66 25.80 10.15
C LYS A 62 6.92 24.56 10.66
N PRO A 63 5.89 24.01 9.96
CA PRO A 63 5.24 22.78 10.39
C PRO A 63 6.19 21.60 10.59
N MET A 64 7.15 21.40 9.67
CA MET A 64 8.11 20.30 9.77
C MET A 64 9.05 20.46 10.98
N HIS A 65 9.51 21.69 11.24
CA HIS A 65 10.33 21.98 12.41
C HIS A 65 9.54 21.81 13.73
N GLU A 66 8.29 22.26 13.78
CA GLU A 66 7.39 22.05 14.93
C GLU A 66 7.13 20.56 15.19
N ALA A 67 7.10 19.74 14.14
CA ALA A 67 7.02 18.29 14.20
C ALA A 67 8.34 17.58 14.58
N ALA A 68 9.39 18.36 14.91
CA ALA A 68 10.73 17.92 15.28
C ALA A 68 11.47 17.11 14.20
N PHE A 69 11.28 17.46 12.93
CA PHE A 69 12.13 16.97 11.85
C PHE A 69 13.45 17.73 11.78
N GLU A 70 14.54 17.00 11.59
CA GLU A 70 15.78 17.57 11.06
C GLU A 70 15.56 17.91 9.58
N LEU A 71 15.68 19.19 9.23
CA LEU A 71 15.48 19.69 7.88
C LEU A 71 16.81 19.67 7.12
N ILE A 72 16.97 18.71 6.21
CA ILE A 72 18.16 18.57 5.37
C ILE A 72 17.95 19.37 4.10
N GLU A 73 18.76 20.42 3.91
CA GLU A 73 18.72 21.28 2.74
C GLU A 73 19.36 20.59 1.52
N ILE A 74 18.61 20.51 0.42
CA ILE A 74 19.06 19.99 -0.87
C ILE A 74 18.89 21.08 -1.92
N PRO A 75 19.90 21.95 -2.12
CA PRO A 75 19.78 23.05 -3.06
C PRO A 75 19.72 22.52 -4.50
N HIS A 76 18.75 23.01 -5.28
CA HIS A 76 18.67 22.69 -6.70
C HIS A 76 19.75 23.41 -7.50
N VAL A 77 20.82 22.70 -7.85
CA VAL A 77 21.78 23.16 -8.87
C VAL A 77 21.30 22.76 -10.27
N SER A 78 21.26 23.74 -11.17
CA SER A 78 20.59 23.72 -12.48
C SER A 78 21.05 22.64 -13.48
N TYR A 79 22.11 21.89 -13.17
CA TYR A 79 22.68 20.89 -14.08
C TYR A 79 22.33 19.42 -13.70
N SER A 80 21.94 19.13 -12.44
CA SER A 80 21.75 17.73 -11.98
C SER A 80 20.94 17.55 -10.67
N GLY A 81 20.13 18.55 -10.27
CA GLY A 81 19.48 18.57 -8.96
C GLY A 81 18.41 17.50 -8.67
N LYS A 82 17.97 16.72 -9.66
CA LYS A 82 16.82 15.81 -9.49
C LYS A 82 17.09 14.62 -8.56
N ASN A 83 18.28 14.03 -8.59
CA ASN A 83 18.60 12.83 -7.78
C ASN A 83 19.39 13.15 -6.51
N SER A 84 19.61 14.43 -6.19
CA SER A 84 20.46 14.80 -5.05
C SER A 84 19.80 14.50 -3.71
N ALA A 85 18.48 14.71 -3.61
CA ALA A 85 17.72 14.39 -2.41
C ALA A 85 17.70 12.89 -2.17
N ASP A 86 17.39 12.10 -3.22
CA ASP A 86 17.30 10.64 -3.14
C ASP A 86 18.62 10.03 -2.69
N ILE A 87 19.72 10.38 -3.35
CA ILE A 87 21.06 9.88 -3.01
C ILE A 87 21.40 10.23 -1.56
N ARG A 88 21.15 11.48 -1.15
CA ARG A 88 21.46 11.91 0.22
C ARG A 88 20.63 11.16 1.25
N MET A 89 19.34 10.97 0.99
CA MET A 89 18.45 10.21 1.88
C MET A 89 18.88 8.75 1.99
N VAL A 90 19.24 8.10 0.88
CA VAL A 90 19.75 6.72 0.85
C VAL A 90 21.00 6.58 1.70
N VAL A 91 21.98 7.49 1.54
CA VAL A 91 23.23 7.47 2.30
C VAL A 91 22.96 7.62 3.80
N ASP A 92 22.15 8.61 4.19
CA ASP A 92 21.81 8.84 5.60
C ASP A 92 21.05 7.65 6.23
N ALA A 93 20.14 7.01 5.48
CA ALA A 93 19.36 5.87 5.96
C ALA A 93 20.24 4.63 6.16
N LEU A 94 21.15 4.35 5.23
CA LEU A 94 22.11 3.24 5.36
C LEU A 94 23.11 3.48 6.49
N ASP A 95 23.62 4.71 6.63
CA ASP A 95 24.49 5.07 7.76
C ASP A 95 23.76 4.84 9.11
N LEU A 96 22.51 5.28 9.22
CA LEU A 96 21.71 5.03 10.42
C LEU A 96 21.50 3.53 10.67
N CYS A 97 21.19 2.76 9.63
CA CYS A 97 21.00 1.32 9.71
C CYS A 97 22.22 0.60 10.29
N TYR A 98 23.42 0.98 9.85
CA TYR A 98 24.66 0.34 10.32
C TYR A 98 25.16 0.88 11.67
N THR A 99 24.96 2.16 11.96
CA THR A 99 25.50 2.79 13.18
C THR A 99 24.55 2.70 14.36
N LYS A 100 23.23 2.59 14.14
CA LYS A 100 22.20 2.56 15.18
C LYS A 100 21.38 1.27 15.09
N THR A 101 21.99 0.18 15.53
CA THR A 101 21.39 -1.17 15.48
C THR A 101 20.04 -1.30 16.19
N HIS A 102 19.76 -0.43 17.18
CA HIS A 102 18.51 -0.38 17.93
C HIS A 102 17.32 0.22 17.16
N VAL A 103 17.51 0.70 15.92
CA VAL A 103 16.42 1.11 15.03
C VAL A 103 15.89 -0.12 14.32
N ASP A 104 14.60 -0.41 14.48
CA ASP A 104 13.98 -1.66 14.00
C ASP A 104 13.16 -1.43 12.72
N VAL A 105 12.56 -0.24 12.62
CA VAL A 105 11.62 0.10 11.54
C VAL A 105 12.08 1.36 10.82
N PHE A 106 12.12 1.30 9.49
CA PHE A 106 12.39 2.44 8.63
C PHE A 106 11.13 2.82 7.87
N VAL A 107 10.69 4.06 8.03
CA VAL A 107 9.59 4.62 7.26
C VAL A 107 10.16 5.50 6.16
N ILE A 108 9.90 5.13 4.90
CA ILE A 108 10.29 5.89 3.72
C ILE A 108 9.05 6.62 3.22
N VAL A 109 9.01 7.94 3.41
CA VAL A 109 7.92 8.79 2.93
C VAL A 109 8.27 9.28 1.52
N SER A 110 7.98 8.45 0.52
CA SER A 110 8.10 8.72 -0.91
C SER A 110 7.27 7.72 -1.72
N GLY A 111 6.90 8.09 -2.95
CA GLY A 111 6.32 7.19 -3.95
C GLY A 111 7.32 6.66 -4.99
N ASP A 112 8.57 7.13 -4.97
CA ASP A 112 9.54 6.87 -6.04
C ASP A 112 10.12 5.44 -6.02
N SER A 113 10.12 4.77 -7.16
CA SER A 113 10.75 3.46 -7.35
C SER A 113 12.26 3.47 -7.12
N ASP A 114 12.93 4.62 -7.24
CA ASP A 114 14.39 4.75 -7.06
C ASP A 114 14.84 4.41 -5.63
N PHE A 115 13.91 4.36 -4.65
CA PHE A 115 14.18 3.87 -3.29
C PHE A 115 14.11 2.35 -3.13
N SER A 116 13.71 1.59 -4.16
CA SER A 116 13.64 0.12 -4.07
C SER A 116 14.95 -0.55 -3.65
N PRO A 117 16.14 -0.13 -4.15
CA PRO A 117 17.41 -0.67 -3.68
C PRO A 117 17.68 -0.39 -2.19
N LEU A 118 17.28 0.79 -1.68
CA LEU A 118 17.37 1.11 -0.25
C LEU A 118 16.49 0.17 0.57
N VAL A 119 15.24 -0.04 0.15
CA VAL A 119 14.31 -0.96 0.81
C VAL A 119 14.89 -2.36 0.89
N SER A 120 15.41 -2.89 -0.23
CA SER A 120 16.07 -4.19 -0.24
C SER A 120 17.25 -4.24 0.72
N LYS A 121 18.10 -3.21 0.75
CA LYS A 121 19.28 -3.19 1.63
C LYS A 121 18.93 -3.08 3.10
N LEU A 122 17.87 -2.34 3.45
CA LEU A 122 17.36 -2.28 4.83
C LEU A 122 16.80 -3.64 5.27
N ARG A 123 16.05 -4.33 4.39
CA ARG A 123 15.50 -5.66 4.66
C ARG A 123 16.59 -6.73 4.77
N GLU A 124 17.63 -6.65 3.95
CA GLU A 124 18.85 -7.48 4.10
C GLU A 124 19.51 -7.30 5.47
N ASN A 125 19.32 -6.16 6.13
CA ASN A 125 19.81 -5.85 7.48
C ASN A 125 18.77 -6.08 8.57
N ASP A 126 17.77 -6.94 8.30
CA ASP A 126 16.72 -7.33 9.24
C ASP A 126 15.91 -6.13 9.77
N LYS A 127 15.70 -5.13 8.91
CA LYS A 127 14.85 -3.98 9.21
C LYS A 127 13.49 -4.13 8.56
N THR A 128 12.45 -3.77 9.29
CA THR A 128 11.10 -3.63 8.72
C THR A 128 11.03 -2.31 7.96
N VAL A 129 10.57 -2.34 6.71
CA VAL A 129 10.44 -1.14 5.87
C VAL A 129 8.97 -0.85 5.59
N ILE A 130 8.55 0.36 5.97
CA ILE A 130 7.21 0.88 5.72
C ILE A 130 7.31 2.00 4.67
N GLY A 131 6.71 1.80 3.50
CA GLY A 131 6.54 2.85 2.51
C GLY A 131 5.34 3.74 2.85
N LEU A 132 5.45 5.04 2.58
CA LEU A 132 4.33 5.97 2.68
C LEU A 132 4.34 6.92 1.48
N GLY A 133 3.26 6.91 0.70
CA GLY A 133 3.17 7.72 -0.52
C GLY A 133 1.75 8.03 -0.93
N VAL A 134 1.61 8.88 -1.95
CA VAL A 134 0.32 9.19 -2.58
C VAL A 134 -0.02 8.11 -3.59
N LYS A 135 -1.25 7.58 -3.56
CA LYS A 135 -1.62 6.37 -4.30
C LYS A 135 -1.38 6.46 -5.81
N ASN A 136 -1.69 7.61 -6.43
CA ASN A 136 -1.52 7.80 -7.87
C ASN A 136 -0.10 8.27 -8.28
N SER A 137 0.79 8.43 -7.30
CA SER A 137 2.19 8.87 -7.51
C SER A 137 3.20 7.87 -6.93
N SER A 138 2.73 6.71 -6.47
CA SER A 138 3.56 5.64 -5.91
C SER A 138 3.71 4.54 -6.93
N SER A 139 4.94 4.07 -7.15
CA SER A 139 5.22 2.96 -8.05
C SER A 139 4.86 1.61 -7.44
N ASP A 140 4.31 0.70 -8.25
CA ASP A 140 4.04 -0.69 -7.82
C ASP A 140 5.32 -1.38 -7.35
N LEU A 141 6.46 -1.08 -8.00
CA LEU A 141 7.77 -1.63 -7.61
C LEU A 141 8.16 -1.25 -6.18
N LEU A 142 7.98 0.01 -5.77
CA LEU A 142 8.27 0.42 -4.39
C LEU A 142 7.31 -0.26 -3.41
N ILE A 143 6.01 -0.28 -3.76
CA ILE A 143 4.95 -0.86 -2.91
C ILE A 143 5.23 -2.33 -2.64
N GLU A 144 5.59 -3.11 -3.67
CA GLU A 144 5.86 -4.54 -3.55
C GLU A 144 7.15 -4.86 -2.78
N ASN A 145 8.13 -3.96 -2.81
CA ASN A 145 9.39 -4.14 -2.10
C ASN A 145 9.30 -3.86 -0.60
N CYS A 146 8.35 -3.01 -0.17
CA CYS A 146 8.12 -2.69 1.25
C CYS A 146 7.41 -3.82 1.99
N ASP A 147 7.63 -3.93 3.30
CA ASP A 147 6.91 -4.90 4.14
C ASP A 147 5.47 -4.43 4.43
N GLU A 148 5.27 -3.11 4.52
CA GLU A 148 3.96 -2.46 4.56
C GLU A 148 3.99 -1.18 3.72
N PHE A 149 2.87 -0.84 3.09
CA PHE A 149 2.71 0.44 2.39
C PHE A 149 1.47 1.19 2.87
N ILE A 150 1.63 2.46 3.21
CA ILE A 150 0.60 3.35 3.72
C ILE A 150 0.28 4.41 2.68
N TYR A 151 -0.96 4.46 2.22
CA TYR A 151 -1.40 5.51 1.30
C TYR A 151 -1.80 6.78 2.05
N TYR A 152 -1.22 7.91 1.68
CA TYR A 152 -1.55 9.22 2.24
C TYR A 152 -3.03 9.57 2.04
N ASP A 153 -3.59 9.20 0.89
CA ASP A 153 -5.02 9.35 0.54
C ASP A 153 -5.95 8.80 1.64
N ASP A 154 -5.62 7.64 2.20
CA ASP A 154 -6.43 7.00 3.22
C ASP A 154 -6.38 7.76 4.56
N LEU A 155 -5.24 8.41 4.85
CA LEU A 155 -5.08 9.27 6.03
C LEU A 155 -5.95 10.52 5.92
N VAL A 156 -5.96 11.15 4.74
CA VAL A 156 -6.80 12.31 4.44
C VAL A 156 -8.29 11.96 4.53
N ARG A 157 -8.70 10.81 3.96
CA ARG A 157 -10.08 10.33 4.03
C ARG A 157 -10.51 10.02 5.46
N ARG A 158 -9.62 9.44 6.27
CA ARG A 158 -9.88 9.16 7.70
C ARG A 158 -10.08 10.44 8.51
N LYS A 159 -9.29 11.50 8.25
CA LYS A 159 -9.46 12.83 8.87
C LYS A 159 -10.84 13.41 8.56
N LYS A 160 -11.25 13.37 7.29
CA LYS A 160 -12.58 13.85 6.85
C LYS A 160 -13.74 13.01 7.41
N GLY A 161 -13.56 11.69 7.54
CA GLY A 161 -14.55 10.77 8.10
C GLY A 161 -14.82 10.97 9.59
N LYS A 162 -13.78 11.24 10.39
CA LYS A 162 -13.93 11.57 11.83
C LYS A 162 -14.68 12.89 12.09
N GLY A 163 -14.78 13.78 11.11
CA GLY A 163 -15.49 15.06 11.20
C GLY A 163 -17.01 14.99 10.95
N ARG A 164 -17.55 13.88 10.43
CA ARG A 164 -19.00 13.70 10.24
C ARG A 164 -19.59 12.91 11.40
N LYS A 165 -20.07 13.60 12.44
CA LYS A 165 -21.09 13.03 13.33
C LYS A 165 -22.27 12.56 12.45
N PRO A 166 -22.84 11.36 12.66
CA PRO A 166 -24.00 10.95 11.91
C PRO A 166 -25.14 11.92 12.22
N ALA A 167 -25.53 12.71 11.21
CA ALA A 167 -26.74 13.50 11.28
C ALA A 167 -27.90 12.51 11.48
N LYS A 168 -28.52 12.57 12.66
CA LYS A 168 -29.80 11.90 12.94
C LYS A 168 -30.74 12.20 11.76
N LYS A 169 -31.05 11.19 10.95
CA LYS A 169 -32.16 11.23 10.00
C LYS A 169 -33.43 11.46 10.80
N LYS A 170 -33.92 12.71 10.84
CA LYS A 170 -35.31 12.97 11.20
C LYS A 170 -36.17 12.47 10.05
N HIS A 171 -36.96 11.44 10.34
CA HIS A 171 -38.13 11.11 9.55
C HIS A 171 -39.05 12.34 9.48
N SER A 172 -39.39 12.75 8.27
CA SER A 172 -40.62 13.49 8.00
C SER A 172 -41.27 12.88 6.77
N GLN A 173 -42.31 12.08 7.01
CA GLN A 173 -43.34 11.72 6.05
C GLN A 173 -44.39 12.84 6.01
N SER A 174 -44.74 13.28 4.81
CA SER A 174 -46.08 13.71 4.32
C SER A 174 -45.82 14.39 2.97
N GLY A 175 -46.20 13.84 1.81
CA GLY A 175 -47.59 13.74 1.31
C GLY A 175 -48.02 15.11 0.77
N GLY A 176 -48.46 15.34 -0.46
CA GLY A 176 -48.78 14.52 -1.64
C GLY A 176 -49.53 15.43 -2.65
N GLY A 177 -49.50 15.04 -3.94
CA GLY A 177 -50.40 15.52 -5.01
C GLY A 177 -50.07 16.90 -5.63
N GLY A 178 -50.14 17.12 -6.94
CA GLY A 178 -50.56 16.30 -8.07
C GLY A 178 -50.78 17.18 -9.32
N GLY A 179 -50.66 16.57 -10.51
CA GLY A 179 -51.12 17.08 -11.83
C GLY A 179 -50.17 18.04 -12.54
N GLY A 180 -49.88 17.96 -13.85
CA GLY A 180 -50.40 17.14 -14.95
C GLY A 180 -50.09 17.85 -16.29
N GLY A 181 -49.88 17.09 -17.38
CA GLY A 181 -49.70 17.56 -18.77
C GLY A 181 -48.28 17.27 -19.31
N SER A 182 -48.02 16.28 -20.18
CA SER A 182 -48.44 16.10 -21.59
C SER A 182 -48.08 17.35 -22.42
N ASN A 183 -47.36 17.31 -23.54
CA ASN A 183 -47.34 16.32 -24.62
C ASN A 183 -46.18 16.61 -25.60
N GLY A 184 -45.74 15.57 -26.33
CA GLY A 184 -45.22 15.62 -27.72
C GLY A 184 -43.80 16.21 -27.94
N GLY A 185 -42.95 15.66 -28.80
CA GLY A 185 -43.08 14.58 -29.76
C GLY A 185 -42.01 14.70 -30.84
N GLY A 186 -41.66 13.56 -31.47
CA GLY A 186 -40.90 13.44 -32.73
C GLY A 186 -39.38 13.60 -32.56
N GLY A 187 -38.51 12.72 -33.05
CA GLY A 187 -38.54 11.83 -34.23
C GLY A 187 -37.16 12.01 -34.88
N ASN A 188 -36.26 11.02 -34.84
CA ASN A 188 -36.10 9.90 -35.78
C ASN A 188 -34.94 10.14 -36.77
N GLY A 189 -34.19 9.07 -37.05
CA GLY A 189 -33.21 8.92 -38.14
C GLY A 189 -31.79 9.37 -37.79
N GLY A 190 -30.70 8.62 -38.03
CA GLY A 190 -30.49 7.42 -38.85
C GLY A 190 -29.13 7.53 -39.55
N GLY A 191 -28.41 6.41 -39.71
CA GLY A 191 -27.19 6.29 -40.55
C GLY A 191 -25.86 6.40 -39.76
N LYS A 192 -25.05 5.36 -39.50
CA LYS A 192 -24.48 4.24 -40.28
C LYS A 192 -23.23 4.63 -41.10
N GLY A 193 -22.12 3.92 -40.82
CA GLY A 193 -20.85 3.88 -41.57
C GLY A 193 -19.70 4.55 -40.81
N GLY A 194 -18.51 3.97 -40.61
CA GLY A 194 -17.86 2.76 -41.10
C GLY A 194 -16.34 3.02 -41.20
N GLY A 195 -15.50 2.03 -40.85
CA GLY A 195 -14.02 2.06 -40.97
C GLY A 195 -13.31 2.20 -39.61
N LYS A 196 -12.79 1.18 -38.93
CA LYS A 196 -11.88 0.05 -39.26
C LYS A 196 -10.41 0.48 -39.44
N SER A 197 -9.60 0.21 -38.41
CA SER A 197 -8.19 -0.26 -38.45
C SER A 197 -7.73 -0.38 -36.98
N GLU A 198 -7.81 -1.54 -36.33
CA GLU A 198 -6.80 -2.62 -36.34
C GLU A 198 -5.36 -2.13 -36.09
N SER A 199 -4.87 -2.34 -34.87
CA SER A 199 -3.52 -2.85 -34.62
C SER A 199 -3.58 -3.86 -33.46
N LYS A 200 -3.28 -5.11 -33.83
CA LYS A 200 -3.10 -6.28 -32.97
C LYS A 200 -1.97 -6.04 -31.98
N SER A 201 -2.15 -6.48 -30.73
CA SER A 201 -1.05 -6.98 -29.91
C SER A 201 -1.46 -8.36 -29.40
N ASP A 202 -0.56 -9.30 -29.63
CA ASP A 202 -0.78 -10.73 -29.62
C ASP A 202 -1.10 -11.28 -28.22
N GLU A 203 -2.28 -11.87 -28.07
CA GLU A 203 -2.55 -12.87 -27.04
C GLU A 203 -1.79 -14.16 -27.39
N PRO A 204 -0.98 -14.74 -26.48
CA PRO A 204 -0.59 -16.12 -26.60
C PRO A 204 -1.82 -17.00 -26.33
N SER A 205 -2.08 -17.91 -27.28
CA SER A 205 -3.16 -18.86 -27.29
C SER A 205 -3.27 -19.68 -25.99
N ALA A 206 -4.47 -19.71 -25.43
CA ALA A 206 -4.88 -20.63 -24.38
C ALA A 206 -4.82 -22.10 -24.86
N ALA A 207 -3.68 -22.75 -24.67
CA ALA A 207 -3.54 -24.21 -24.78
C ALA A 207 -2.26 -24.75 -24.10
N GLU A 208 -1.79 -24.10 -23.02
CA GLU A 208 -0.73 -24.65 -22.17
C GLU A 208 -1.33 -25.03 -20.81
N LYS A 209 -1.24 -26.33 -20.49
CA LYS A 209 -1.75 -27.04 -19.30
C LYS A 209 -2.10 -26.11 -18.14
N SER A 210 -3.39 -25.91 -17.86
CA SER A 210 -3.85 -25.31 -16.60
C SER A 210 -3.33 -26.15 -15.43
N GLY A 211 -2.63 -25.55 -14.48
CA GLY A 211 -2.21 -26.24 -13.26
C GLY A 211 -3.41 -26.80 -12.52
N ASP A 212 -3.24 -27.94 -11.86
CA ASP A 212 -4.32 -28.53 -11.07
C ASP A 212 -4.62 -27.66 -9.85
N LYS A 213 -5.90 -27.45 -9.54
CA LYS A 213 -6.32 -26.74 -8.32
C LYS A 213 -5.77 -27.41 -7.08
N GLN A 214 -5.65 -28.73 -7.10
CA GLN A 214 -5.06 -29.48 -6.00
C GLN A 214 -3.60 -29.10 -5.75
N GLU A 215 -2.83 -28.92 -6.83
CA GLU A 215 -1.42 -28.50 -6.75
C GLU A 215 -1.28 -27.11 -6.11
N ALA A 216 -2.20 -26.18 -6.43
CA ALA A 216 -2.22 -24.85 -5.82
C ALA A 216 -2.50 -24.89 -4.31
N LEU A 217 -3.34 -25.82 -3.88
CA LEU A 217 -3.68 -26.01 -2.46
C LEU A 217 -2.51 -26.63 -1.70
N GLU A 218 -1.89 -27.68 -2.25
CA GLU A 218 -0.68 -28.28 -1.67
C GLU A 218 0.45 -27.26 -1.52
N LEU A 219 0.60 -26.39 -2.52
CA LEU A 219 1.54 -25.28 -2.48
C LEU A 219 1.32 -24.31 -1.32
N VAL A 220 0.06 -23.94 -1.10
CA VAL A 220 -0.30 -23.07 0.01
C VAL A 220 -0.07 -23.79 1.34
N LEU A 221 -0.43 -25.06 1.44
CA LEU A 221 -0.24 -25.85 2.66
C LEU A 221 1.23 -26.00 3.04
N ASP A 222 2.12 -26.30 2.09
CA ASP A 222 3.57 -26.38 2.33
C ASP A 222 4.14 -25.06 2.88
N VAL A 223 3.70 -23.94 2.31
CA VAL A 223 4.12 -22.61 2.79
C VAL A 223 3.57 -22.34 4.18
N VAL A 224 2.30 -22.64 4.43
CA VAL A 224 1.66 -22.43 5.73
C VAL A 224 2.32 -23.31 6.80
N GLU A 225 2.64 -24.56 6.50
CA GLU A 225 3.32 -25.48 7.42
C GLU A 225 4.72 -24.98 7.75
N SER A 226 5.48 -24.56 6.74
CA SER A 226 6.79 -23.95 6.91
C SER A 226 6.73 -22.72 7.81
N LEU A 227 5.69 -21.88 7.69
CA LEU A 227 5.56 -20.66 8.48
C LEU A 227 5.10 -20.91 9.92
N PHE A 228 4.25 -21.92 10.16
CA PHE A 228 3.85 -22.31 11.51
C PHE A 228 4.98 -22.98 12.30
N LYS A 229 5.92 -23.67 11.64
CA LYS A 229 7.10 -24.25 12.33
C LYS A 229 7.99 -23.19 12.96
N ASP A 230 8.09 -22.03 12.32
CA ASP A 230 8.98 -20.95 12.75
C ASP A 230 8.27 -19.91 13.65
N ARG A 231 6.95 -20.01 13.84
CA ARG A 231 6.15 -19.00 14.55
C ARG A 231 4.86 -19.57 15.16
N ASP A 232 4.64 -19.23 16.42
CA ASP A 232 3.34 -19.40 17.06
C ASP A 232 2.36 -18.27 16.65
N GLY A 233 1.20 -18.64 16.10
CA GLY A 233 0.05 -17.76 15.95
C GLY A 233 -0.42 -17.48 14.50
N ASN A 234 -1.32 -16.51 14.38
CA ASN A 234 -2.07 -16.23 13.15
C ASN A 234 -1.19 -15.73 12.00
N LEU A 235 -1.41 -16.27 10.79
CA LEU A 235 -0.70 -15.91 9.56
C LEU A 235 -1.57 -15.08 8.64
N TRP A 236 -1.07 -13.95 8.14
CA TRP A 236 -1.79 -13.14 7.16
C TRP A 236 -1.72 -13.80 5.78
N GLY A 237 -2.85 -13.87 5.06
CA GLY A 237 -2.90 -14.43 3.71
C GLY A 237 -1.98 -13.71 2.72
N SER A 238 -1.77 -12.40 2.90
CA SER A 238 -0.77 -11.64 2.14
C SER A 238 0.67 -12.13 2.37
N MET A 239 1.02 -12.46 3.62
CA MET A 239 2.32 -13.00 3.99
C MET A 239 2.54 -14.38 3.34
N VAL A 240 1.53 -15.26 3.39
CA VAL A 240 1.58 -16.58 2.75
C VAL A 240 1.79 -16.43 1.24
N LYS A 241 1.05 -15.53 0.59
CA LYS A 241 1.23 -15.23 -0.85
C LYS A 241 2.65 -14.75 -1.17
N GLN A 242 3.20 -13.84 -0.35
CA GLN A 242 4.56 -13.32 -0.56
C GLN A 242 5.62 -14.41 -0.40
N VAL A 243 5.47 -15.31 0.59
CA VAL A 243 6.41 -16.43 0.78
C VAL A 243 6.27 -17.43 -0.36
N LEU A 244 5.05 -17.71 -0.80
CA LEU A 244 4.78 -18.60 -1.93
C LEU A 244 5.42 -18.08 -3.23
N LYS A 245 5.27 -16.78 -3.53
CA LYS A 245 5.94 -16.15 -4.69
C LYS A 245 7.47 -16.13 -4.57
N ARG A 246 8.02 -16.05 -3.36
CA ARG A 246 9.48 -16.15 -3.13
C ARG A 246 10.00 -17.57 -3.39
N LYS A 247 9.32 -18.60 -2.87
CA LYS A 247 9.69 -20.00 -3.11
C LYS A 247 9.42 -20.44 -4.55
N ARG A 248 8.35 -19.92 -5.19
CA ARG A 248 7.96 -20.20 -6.58
C ARG A 248 7.59 -18.91 -7.33
N PRO A 249 8.58 -18.23 -7.96
CA PRO A 249 8.36 -16.98 -8.69
C PRO A 249 7.35 -17.05 -9.84
N GLN A 250 7.15 -18.23 -10.42
CA GLN A 250 6.19 -18.46 -11.50
C GLN A 250 4.75 -18.72 -11.00
N PHE A 251 4.52 -18.72 -9.68
CA PHE A 251 3.19 -18.94 -9.13
C PHE A 251 2.23 -17.81 -9.54
N SER A 252 1.15 -18.20 -10.20
CA SER A 252 0.02 -17.32 -10.53
C SER A 252 -1.29 -18.03 -10.22
N GLU A 253 -2.18 -17.38 -9.49
CA GLU A 253 -3.50 -17.92 -9.16
C GLU A 253 -4.32 -18.22 -10.40
N SER A 254 -4.17 -17.40 -11.44
CA SER A 254 -4.88 -17.57 -12.71
C SER A 254 -4.47 -18.85 -13.44
N TYR A 255 -3.21 -19.28 -13.31
CA TYR A 255 -2.70 -20.51 -13.91
C TYR A 255 -3.40 -21.75 -13.34
N TYR A 256 -3.75 -21.71 -12.05
CA TYR A 256 -4.48 -22.75 -11.34
C TYR A 256 -6.01 -22.55 -11.34
N GLY A 257 -6.53 -21.61 -12.14
CA GLY A 257 -7.96 -21.38 -12.28
C GLY A 257 -8.62 -20.62 -11.12
N TYR A 258 -7.84 -19.85 -10.34
CA TYR A 258 -8.34 -18.94 -9.31
C TYR A 258 -8.24 -17.48 -9.79
N ARG A 259 -9.27 -16.68 -9.50
CA ARG A 259 -9.31 -15.24 -9.84
C ARG A 259 -8.48 -14.37 -8.89
N SER A 260 -8.22 -14.87 -7.69
CA SER A 260 -7.43 -14.17 -6.68
C SER A 260 -6.92 -15.15 -5.62
N PHE A 261 -5.89 -14.74 -4.88
CA PHE A 261 -5.38 -15.52 -3.75
C PHE A 261 -6.43 -15.74 -2.65
N ASN A 262 -7.29 -14.75 -2.43
CA ASN A 262 -8.39 -14.86 -1.49
C ASN A 262 -9.33 -16.02 -1.87
N GLN A 263 -9.62 -16.19 -3.17
CA GLN A 263 -10.43 -17.30 -3.65
C GLN A 263 -9.75 -18.66 -3.41
N LEU A 264 -8.42 -18.73 -3.55
CA LEU A 264 -7.64 -19.93 -3.24
C LEU A 264 -7.71 -20.27 -1.73
N LEU A 265 -7.57 -19.27 -0.86
CA LEU A 265 -7.71 -19.48 0.59
C LEU A 265 -9.13 -19.88 0.99
N GLU A 266 -10.16 -19.26 0.40
CA GLU A 266 -11.54 -19.66 0.60
C GLU A 266 -11.80 -21.11 0.19
N ASP A 267 -11.17 -21.56 -0.90
CA ASP A 267 -11.29 -22.95 -1.37
C ASP A 267 -10.59 -23.92 -0.42
N ALA A 268 -9.38 -23.58 0.07
CA ALA A 268 -8.69 -24.35 1.11
C ALA A 268 -9.55 -24.49 2.38
N ALA A 269 -10.22 -23.41 2.79
CA ALA A 269 -11.13 -23.44 3.94
C ALA A 269 -12.40 -24.27 3.67
N LYS A 270 -12.98 -24.17 2.47
CA LYS A 270 -14.12 -25.02 2.06
C LYS A 270 -13.78 -26.51 2.07
N GLN A 271 -12.54 -26.85 1.72
CA GLN A 271 -12.03 -28.22 1.77
C GLN A 271 -11.60 -28.66 3.18
N GLN A 272 -11.74 -27.79 4.19
CA GLN A 272 -11.35 -28.03 5.58
C GLN A 272 -9.85 -28.29 5.75
N LEU A 273 -9.02 -27.71 4.88
CA LEU A 273 -7.56 -27.76 4.93
C LEU A 273 -7.00 -26.62 5.80
N LEU A 274 -7.67 -25.47 5.85
CA LEU A 274 -7.25 -24.31 6.65
C LEU A 274 -8.42 -23.69 7.39
N GLU A 275 -8.17 -23.19 8.60
CA GLU A 275 -9.10 -22.33 9.32
C GLU A 275 -8.73 -20.86 9.04
N ILE A 276 -9.64 -20.13 8.39
CA ILE A 276 -9.42 -18.73 8.01
C ILE A 276 -10.46 -17.80 8.64
N GLN A 277 -10.02 -16.62 9.04
CA GLN A 277 -10.85 -15.52 9.50
C GLN A 277 -10.72 -14.35 8.53
N LYS A 278 -11.85 -13.78 8.12
CA LYS A 278 -11.87 -12.57 7.29
C LYS A 278 -11.58 -11.35 8.16
N ASP A 279 -10.64 -10.52 7.75
CA ASP A 279 -10.37 -9.25 8.40
C ASP A 279 -11.17 -8.13 7.72
N GLU A 280 -12.12 -7.52 8.46
CA GLU A 280 -13.02 -6.48 7.92
C GLU A 280 -12.29 -5.17 7.59
N LYS A 281 -11.08 -4.95 8.13
CA LYS A 281 -10.29 -3.72 7.91
C LYS A 281 -9.47 -3.77 6.62
N SER A 282 -8.85 -4.91 6.31
CA SER A 282 -8.00 -5.10 5.12
C SER A 282 -8.73 -5.75 3.94
N GLY A 283 -9.88 -6.39 4.18
CA GLY A 283 -10.57 -7.20 3.17
C GLY A 283 -9.85 -8.50 2.81
N GLY A 284 -8.78 -8.84 3.53
CA GLY A 284 -8.01 -10.07 3.39
C GLY A 284 -8.42 -11.17 4.38
N TYR A 285 -7.67 -12.26 4.36
CA TYR A 285 -7.85 -13.40 5.26
C TYR A 285 -6.64 -13.58 6.17
N VAL A 286 -6.91 -14.03 7.38
CA VAL A 286 -5.94 -14.46 8.39
C VAL A 286 -6.14 -15.95 8.61
N ILE A 287 -5.09 -16.75 8.42
CA ILE A 287 -5.06 -18.18 8.68
C ILE A 287 -4.74 -18.38 10.16
N GLN A 288 -5.63 -19.06 10.88
CA GLN A 288 -5.54 -19.29 12.32
C GLN A 288 -4.91 -20.64 12.65
N ALA A 289 -5.28 -21.67 11.90
CA ALA A 289 -4.82 -23.04 12.12
C ALA A 289 -4.99 -23.89 10.85
N PHE A 290 -4.47 -25.11 10.89
CA PHE A 290 -4.82 -26.16 9.95
C PHE A 290 -6.22 -26.70 10.24
N GLY A 291 -6.96 -26.98 9.19
CA GLY A 291 -8.27 -27.62 9.32
C GLY A 291 -8.14 -29.14 9.55
N PRO A 292 -9.23 -29.82 9.92
CA PRO A 292 -9.22 -31.24 10.29
C PRO A 292 -8.91 -32.21 9.14
N LYS A 293 -8.85 -31.73 7.89
CA LYS A 293 -8.50 -32.53 6.70
C LYS A 293 -7.16 -32.14 6.07
N ALA A 294 -6.42 -31.24 6.73
CA ALA A 294 -5.10 -30.79 6.30
C ALA A 294 -4.10 -31.94 6.24
#